data_AF-A0A3D3VPH3-F1
#
_entry.id   AF-A0A3D3VPH3-F1
#
_cell.length_a   1.000
_cell.length_b   1.000
_cell.length_c   1.000
_cell.angle_alpha   90.00
_cell.angle_beta   90.00
_cell.angle_gamma   90.00
#
_symmetry.space_group_name_H-M   'P 1'
#
loop_
_entity.id
_entity.type
_entity.pdbx_description
1 polymer ?
#
loop_
_entity_poly.entity_id
_entity_poly.type
_entity_poly.pdbx_seq_one_letter_code
_entity_poly.pdbx_strand_id
1 'polypeptide(L)'
;MSVFSSKTIGSFSLACLLGTILLGSTTWAARGRPQIDASLGYNIILSDKQTLLRGVSISFDGGDPYGSLPVVVPTQSQLNALAKNYGLNALHLYLEGDSAGAEGNNNSIGYNAVACDTLVQRCADAGLYLIITIGCNGKNGQMNLEWSQRFWNFYGPRYKDQTHVIYEAHNEPAPNTLWNWTTNDWNNQVALYNTIRAAAPNTLILLCSFMGFAGANDLNSSSDPRNRANYLKNQGVNWSNAAIAHHGYESKIGVETAISLLKTSTTYPALLCTEFWPGDTTGQEYNSMYESHHNGWMQFQWLGANDNDLSGTDGFKQKIINAGTVWTPDDPDCSWPARATPLTIPTHNSTVGIYAYGSARFIRVNSSEDLVANLTSYSGNQNDKFTIERSGMNLISLKASNGLYVSSSSQTDSLSAVSSTVGAREKFQWIELANGAVVLRAYGSGGHLLRSANGTILPDADNGLATASQFFLVDGSVPSGQPPLPTSLPSPWQTADIGTV
;
A
#
# COMPACT_ATOMS: atom_id res chain seq x y z
N MET A 1 70.63 -22.50 17.41
CA MET A 1 70.94 -23.65 18.29
C MET A 1 70.65 -23.26 19.73
N SER A 2 70.03 -24.17 20.49
CA SER A 2 69.67 -24.16 21.95
C SER A 2 68.83 -22.97 22.44
N VAL A 3 67.54 -23.08 22.81
CA VAL A 3 66.81 -23.98 23.75
C VAL A 3 67.36 -23.97 25.17
N PHE A 4 66.57 -23.44 26.12
CA PHE A 4 66.18 -23.95 27.47
C PHE A 4 65.49 -22.78 28.22
N SER A 5 64.18 -22.84 28.56
CA SER A 5 63.56 -23.46 29.75
C SER A 5 63.81 -22.65 31.03
N SER A 6 62.89 -22.38 31.98
CA SER A 6 61.47 -22.69 32.24
C SER A 6 61.02 -21.93 33.52
N LYS A 7 59.70 -22.01 33.83
CA LYS A 7 59.02 -21.78 35.14
C LYS A 7 58.64 -20.31 35.45
N THR A 8 57.44 -19.92 35.90
CA THR A 8 56.25 -20.61 36.46
C THR A 8 55.04 -19.67 36.29
N ILE A 9 53.85 -20.15 35.90
CA ILE A 9 52.59 -19.37 35.97
C ILE A 9 51.63 -20.09 36.92
N GLY A 10 51.11 -19.33 37.88
CA GLY A 10 50.16 -19.77 38.89
C GLY A 10 48.73 -19.94 38.34
N SER A 11 48.02 -20.84 39.01
CA SER A 11 46.65 -21.27 38.76
C SER A 11 45.64 -20.12 38.90
N PHE A 12 44.73 -19.99 37.94
CA PHE A 12 43.45 -19.31 38.11
C PHE A 12 42.31 -20.22 37.65
N SER A 13 41.37 -20.44 38.55
CA SER A 13 40.16 -21.24 38.35
C SER A 13 39.26 -20.62 37.29
N LEU A 14 38.91 -21.41 36.27
CA LEU A 14 37.93 -21.05 35.25
C LEU A 14 36.53 -21.41 35.77
N ALA A 15 35.78 -20.41 36.22
CA ALA A 15 34.35 -20.55 36.46
C ALA A 15 33.61 -20.45 35.11
N CYS A 16 32.98 -21.55 34.70
CA CYS A 16 32.06 -21.58 33.57
C CYS A 16 30.84 -20.70 33.86
N LEU A 17 30.80 -19.51 33.26
CA LEU A 17 29.57 -18.72 33.15
C LEU A 17 28.86 -19.15 31.86
N LEU A 18 27.83 -19.99 31.98
CA LEU A 18 26.85 -20.21 30.92
C LEU A 18 26.11 -18.88 30.68
N GLY A 19 26.53 -18.16 29.64
CA GLY A 19 25.76 -17.06 29.08
C GLY A 19 24.56 -17.62 28.32
N THR A 20 23.38 -17.51 28.90
CA THR A 20 22.12 -17.61 28.17
C THR A 20 22.10 -16.54 27.09
N ILE A 21 22.18 -16.95 25.82
CA ILE A 21 21.83 -16.11 24.68
C ILE A 21 20.32 -15.86 24.78
N LEU A 22 19.95 -14.75 25.41
CA LEU A 22 18.63 -14.16 25.23
C LEU A 22 18.56 -13.72 23.77
N LEU A 23 17.89 -14.52 22.94
CA LEU A 23 17.37 -14.08 21.65
C LEU A 23 16.48 -12.87 21.94
N GLY A 24 17.02 -11.66 21.71
CA GLY A 24 16.25 -10.44 21.86
C GLY A 24 15.06 -10.51 20.91
N SER A 25 13.85 -10.44 21.47
CA SER A 25 12.68 -10.05 20.71
C SER A 25 13.01 -8.69 20.10
N THR A 26 13.08 -8.61 18.77
CA THR A 26 13.07 -7.33 18.06
C THR A 26 11.73 -6.67 18.36
N THR A 27 11.67 -5.85 19.40
CA THR A 27 10.58 -4.91 19.60
C THR A 27 10.61 -3.98 18.40
N TRP A 28 9.58 -4.03 17.55
CA TRP A 28 9.45 -3.06 16.49
C TRP A 28 9.40 -1.68 17.14
N ALA A 29 10.29 -0.78 16.73
CA ALA A 29 10.06 0.63 17.01
C ALA A 29 8.78 1.03 16.26
N ALA A 30 7.95 1.88 16.88
CA ALA A 30 6.75 2.40 16.24
C ALA A 30 7.09 2.99 14.86
N ARG A 31 6.21 2.78 13.87
CA ARG A 31 6.37 3.31 12.51
C ARG A 31 6.55 4.82 12.54
N GLY A 32 7.41 5.35 11.68
CA GLY A 32 7.50 6.79 11.45
C GLY A 32 6.19 7.34 10.87
N ARG A 33 5.97 8.67 10.95
CA ARG A 33 4.75 9.28 10.39
C ARG A 33 4.65 9.02 8.89
N PRO A 34 3.44 8.75 8.35
CA PRO A 34 3.25 8.75 6.91
C PRO A 34 3.59 10.13 6.33
N GLN A 35 4.02 10.15 5.08
CA GLN A 35 4.46 11.34 4.37
C GLN A 35 3.61 11.56 3.12
N ILE A 36 3.46 12.82 2.72
CA ILE A 36 2.90 13.17 1.42
C ILE A 36 4.06 13.37 0.44
N ASP A 37 4.21 12.44 -0.51
CA ASP A 37 5.16 12.55 -1.60
C ASP A 37 4.51 13.22 -2.81
N ALA A 38 5.28 14.06 -3.49
CA ALA A 38 4.84 14.82 -4.67
C ALA A 38 5.72 14.55 -5.90
N SER A 39 6.60 13.55 -5.85
CA SER A 39 7.65 13.32 -6.85
C SER A 39 7.11 12.95 -8.24
N LEU A 40 5.87 12.46 -8.32
CA LEU A 40 5.16 12.14 -9.55
C LEU A 40 4.35 13.31 -10.13
N GLY A 41 4.43 14.51 -9.54
CA GLY A 41 3.67 15.69 -9.98
C GLY A 41 2.25 15.76 -9.39
N TYR A 42 1.91 14.86 -8.47
CA TYR A 42 0.70 14.85 -7.67
C TYR A 42 1.00 14.23 -6.30
N ASN A 43 0.12 14.47 -5.32
CA ASN A 43 0.34 14.08 -3.94
C ASN A 43 -0.08 12.62 -3.68
N ILE A 44 0.76 11.87 -2.96
CA ILE A 44 0.59 10.44 -2.62
C ILE A 44 0.87 10.25 -1.13
N ILE A 45 0.07 9.44 -0.45
CA ILE A 45 0.38 9.05 0.94
C ILE A 45 1.30 7.84 0.91
N LEU A 46 2.50 7.99 1.50
CA LEU A 46 3.47 6.92 1.65
C LEU A 46 3.77 6.67 3.14
N SER A 47 4.10 5.42 3.44
CA SER A 47 4.69 5.02 4.71
C SER A 47 6.08 5.63 4.90
N ASP A 48 6.59 5.51 6.13
CA ASP A 48 8.00 5.76 6.46
C ASP A 48 8.99 4.90 5.65
N LYS A 49 8.53 3.80 5.06
CA LYS A 49 9.29 2.91 4.16
C LYS A 49 9.03 3.19 2.67
N GLN A 50 8.38 4.29 2.32
CA GLN A 50 8.09 4.70 0.94
C GLN A 50 7.19 3.71 0.18
N THR A 51 6.24 3.09 0.89
CA THR A 51 5.24 2.17 0.33
C THR A 51 3.82 2.70 0.58
N LEU A 52 2.85 2.25 -0.22
CA LEU A 52 1.44 2.57 0.03
C LEU A 52 0.94 1.95 1.34
N LEU A 53 -0.06 2.57 1.96
CA LEU A 53 -0.78 2.00 3.10
C LEU A 53 -1.79 0.95 2.61
N ARG A 54 -1.76 -0.23 3.24
CA ARG A 54 -2.56 -1.41 2.88
C ARG A 54 -3.06 -2.08 4.14
N GLY A 55 -4.37 -2.27 4.25
CA GLY A 55 -4.94 -2.81 5.46
C GLY A 55 -6.32 -3.44 5.32
N VAL A 56 -6.79 -3.89 6.47
CA VAL A 56 -8.12 -4.44 6.73
C VAL A 56 -8.76 -3.64 7.86
N SER A 57 -10.01 -3.98 8.20
CA SER A 57 -10.83 -3.21 9.13
C SER A 57 -11.05 -3.92 10.46
N ILE A 58 -11.31 -3.16 11.52
CA ILE A 58 -11.80 -3.63 12.81
C ILE A 58 -12.77 -2.60 13.38
N SER A 59 -13.83 -3.06 14.04
CA SER A 59 -14.78 -2.16 14.69
C SER A 59 -14.89 -2.41 16.19
N PHE A 60 -14.83 -1.32 16.95
CA PHE A 60 -15.22 -1.22 18.36
C PHE A 60 -16.50 -0.37 18.55
N ASP A 61 -17.05 0.18 17.47
CA ASP A 61 -18.12 1.19 17.53
C ASP A 61 -19.45 0.65 18.07
N GLY A 62 -19.63 -0.67 18.05
CA GLY A 62 -20.80 -1.38 18.55
C GLY A 62 -21.57 -2.10 17.45
N GLY A 63 -21.16 -1.99 16.18
CA GLY A 63 -21.77 -2.66 15.04
C GLY A 63 -23.03 -1.98 14.50
N ASP A 64 -23.66 -2.65 13.54
CA ASP A 64 -24.91 -2.23 12.91
C ASP A 64 -26.02 -3.27 13.20
N PRO A 65 -26.99 -2.97 14.10
CA PRO A 65 -27.16 -1.72 14.85
C PRO A 65 -26.20 -1.61 16.05
N TYR A 66 -26.12 -0.42 16.66
CA TYR A 66 -25.30 -0.16 17.86
C TYR A 66 -25.56 -1.21 18.97
N GLY A 67 -24.48 -1.73 19.55
CA GLY A 67 -24.50 -2.72 20.63
C GLY A 67 -24.68 -4.17 20.16
N SER A 68 -24.74 -4.41 18.84
CA SER A 68 -24.81 -5.75 18.25
C SER A 68 -23.51 -6.54 18.38
N LEU A 69 -22.37 -5.85 18.47
CA LEU A 69 -21.04 -6.48 18.53
C LEU A 69 -20.27 -6.06 19.79
N PRO A 70 -19.67 -7.01 20.53
CA PRO A 70 -18.77 -6.67 21.63
C PRO A 70 -17.43 -6.17 21.08
N VAL A 71 -16.76 -5.32 21.87
CA VAL A 71 -15.38 -4.93 21.60
C VAL A 71 -14.45 -6.13 21.82
N VAL A 72 -13.70 -6.51 20.78
CA VAL A 72 -12.66 -7.54 20.88
C VAL A 72 -11.34 -6.99 20.37
N VAL A 73 -10.37 -6.81 21.28
CA VAL A 73 -9.04 -6.33 20.92
C VAL A 73 -8.17 -7.50 20.42
N PRO A 74 -7.70 -7.51 19.15
CA PRO A 74 -6.90 -8.59 18.61
C PRO A 74 -5.61 -8.81 19.40
N THR A 75 -5.20 -10.07 19.55
CA THR A 75 -3.95 -10.41 20.22
C THR A 75 -2.73 -9.87 19.44
N GLN A 76 -1.58 -9.75 20.11
CA GLN A 76 -0.35 -9.34 19.43
C GLN A 76 0.01 -10.27 18.27
N SER A 77 -0.24 -11.57 18.41
CA SER A 77 0.05 -12.56 17.34
C SER A 77 -0.76 -12.29 16.09
N GLN A 78 -2.04 -11.93 16.23
CA GLN A 78 -2.91 -11.61 15.10
C GLN A 78 -2.45 -10.35 14.37
N LEU A 79 -2.06 -9.31 15.10
CA LEU A 79 -1.50 -8.09 14.48
C LEU A 79 -0.15 -8.35 13.81
N ASN A 80 0.72 -9.16 14.42
CA ASN A 80 1.97 -9.58 13.79
C ASN A 80 1.71 -10.37 12.50
N ALA A 81 0.65 -11.18 12.46
CA ALA A 81 0.29 -11.95 11.27
C ALA A 81 -0.12 -11.04 10.10
N LEU A 82 -0.82 -9.92 10.34
CA LEU A 82 -1.13 -8.94 9.29
C LEU A 82 0.14 -8.50 8.54
N ALA A 83 1.20 -8.15 9.28
CA ALA A 83 2.47 -7.74 8.70
C ALA A 83 3.25 -8.90 8.06
N LYS A 84 3.42 -10.00 8.80
CA LYS A 84 4.35 -11.08 8.43
C LYS A 84 3.78 -12.08 7.43
N ASN A 85 2.47 -12.30 7.47
CA ASN A 85 1.82 -13.38 6.71
C ASN A 85 0.93 -12.85 5.58
N TYR A 86 0.38 -11.64 5.77
CA TYR A 86 -0.53 -10.98 4.81
C TYR A 86 0.09 -9.75 4.15
N GLY A 87 1.31 -9.37 4.51
CA GLY A 87 2.04 -8.26 3.89
C GLY A 87 1.36 -6.90 4.03
N LEU A 88 0.44 -6.76 4.99
CA LEU A 88 -0.27 -5.53 5.30
C LEU A 88 0.57 -4.64 6.21
N ASN A 89 0.34 -3.34 6.16
CA ASN A 89 1.06 -2.38 6.99
C ASN A 89 0.16 -1.39 7.73
N ALA A 90 -1.17 -1.54 7.63
CA ALA A 90 -2.14 -0.69 8.27
C ALA A 90 -3.35 -1.50 8.80
N LEU A 91 -4.01 -0.96 9.81
CA LEU A 91 -5.29 -1.41 10.34
C LEU A 91 -6.23 -0.20 10.43
N HIS A 92 -7.48 -0.38 10.02
CA HIS A 92 -8.51 0.66 10.06
C HIS A 92 -9.50 0.39 11.19
N LEU A 93 -9.66 1.33 12.11
CA LEU A 93 -10.45 1.19 13.32
C LEU A 93 -11.64 2.16 13.34
N TYR A 94 -12.84 1.60 13.32
CA TYR A 94 -14.08 2.29 13.70
C TYR A 94 -14.16 2.27 15.23
N LEU A 95 -13.75 3.35 15.88
CA LEU A 95 -13.47 3.33 17.32
C LEU A 95 -14.73 3.48 18.18
N GLU A 96 -15.48 4.54 17.94
CA GLU A 96 -16.77 4.84 18.58
C GLU A 96 -17.64 5.47 17.49
N GLY A 97 -18.96 5.35 17.60
CA GLY A 97 -19.86 5.98 16.64
C GLY A 97 -20.84 6.95 17.26
N ASP A 98 -21.26 7.93 16.45
CA ASP A 98 -21.99 9.12 16.88
C ASP A 98 -23.50 9.06 16.59
N SER A 99 -24.01 7.88 16.21
CA SER A 99 -25.38 7.71 15.74
C SER A 99 -26.38 8.42 16.66
N ALA A 100 -27.15 9.35 16.09
CA ALA A 100 -28.15 10.14 16.82
C ALA A 100 -29.53 9.45 16.82
N GLY A 101 -30.41 9.81 17.76
CA GLY A 101 -31.80 9.33 17.85
C GLY A 101 -32.03 8.19 18.86
N ALA A 102 -33.23 7.61 18.89
CA ALA A 102 -33.63 6.62 19.90
C ALA A 102 -32.83 5.29 19.87
N GLU A 103 -32.20 4.99 18.73
CA GLU A 103 -31.31 3.85 18.48
C GLU A 103 -29.83 4.26 18.43
N GLY A 104 -29.55 5.51 18.83
CA GLY A 104 -28.24 6.14 18.77
C GLY A 104 -27.37 5.88 19.99
N ASN A 105 -26.05 6.04 19.84
CA ASN A 105 -25.10 5.95 20.93
C ASN A 105 -25.14 7.24 21.77
N ASN A 106 -25.80 7.18 22.94
CA ASN A 106 -25.84 8.28 23.92
C ASN A 106 -24.71 8.20 24.96
N ASN A 107 -23.72 7.31 24.80
CA ASN A 107 -22.65 7.18 25.76
C ASN A 107 -21.73 8.41 25.76
N SER A 108 -21.10 8.65 26.90
CA SER A 108 -19.97 9.57 26.97
C SER A 108 -18.83 9.05 26.11
N ILE A 109 -18.29 9.94 25.27
CA ILE A 109 -17.05 9.73 24.51
C ILE A 109 -15.96 9.17 25.40
N GLY A 110 -15.16 8.26 24.86
CA GLY A 110 -14.04 7.65 25.56
C GLY A 110 -14.38 6.30 26.20
N TYR A 111 -15.57 5.76 25.96
CA TYR A 111 -15.99 4.46 26.49
C TYR A 111 -15.13 3.30 25.96
N ASN A 112 -14.47 3.47 24.81
CA ASN A 112 -13.53 2.50 24.24
C ASN A 112 -12.04 2.87 24.43
N ALA A 113 -11.72 3.89 25.24
CA ALA A 113 -10.36 4.42 25.32
C ALA A 113 -9.30 3.39 25.76
N VAL A 114 -9.63 2.56 26.75
CA VAL A 114 -8.71 1.51 27.26
C VAL A 114 -8.43 0.43 26.20
N ALA A 115 -9.46 0.07 25.43
CA ALA A 115 -9.31 -0.89 24.32
C ALA A 115 -8.46 -0.27 23.19
N CYS A 116 -8.70 1.02 22.88
CA CYS A 116 -7.93 1.75 21.89
C CYS A 116 -6.45 1.90 22.29
N ASP A 117 -6.15 2.20 23.55
CA ASP A 117 -4.76 2.26 24.05
C ASP A 117 -4.01 0.96 23.81
N THR A 118 -4.68 -0.15 24.13
CA THR A 118 -4.13 -1.49 23.93
C THR A 118 -3.87 -1.73 22.45
N LEU A 119 -4.80 -1.37 21.58
CA LEU A 119 -4.65 -1.54 20.14
C LEU A 119 -3.55 -0.64 19.55
N VAL A 120 -3.47 0.63 19.97
CA VAL A 120 -2.42 1.58 19.57
C VAL A 120 -1.04 1.00 19.90
N GLN A 121 -0.84 0.48 21.11
CA GLN A 121 0.44 -0.12 21.50
C GLN A 121 0.73 -1.39 20.69
N ARG A 122 -0.25 -2.28 20.54
CA ARG A 122 -0.03 -3.54 19.80
C ARG A 122 0.24 -3.31 18.32
N CYS A 123 -0.38 -2.30 17.69
CA CYS A 123 -0.05 -1.87 16.33
C CYS A 123 1.38 -1.32 16.24
N ALA A 124 1.84 -0.55 17.23
CA ALA A 124 3.22 -0.09 17.28
C ALA A 124 4.20 -1.27 17.32
N ASP A 125 3.94 -2.23 18.21
CA ASP A 125 4.77 -3.43 18.41
C ASP A 125 4.75 -4.38 17.21
N ALA A 126 3.68 -4.34 16.39
CA ALA A 126 3.54 -5.10 15.15
C ALA A 126 4.11 -4.36 13.91
N GLY A 127 4.56 -3.10 14.06
CA GLY A 127 4.98 -2.28 12.93
C GLY A 127 3.85 -1.89 11.99
N LEU A 128 2.62 -1.76 12.48
CA LEU A 128 1.43 -1.36 11.73
C LEU A 128 1.10 0.12 11.95
N TYR A 129 0.59 0.79 10.92
CA TYR A 129 -0.19 2.00 11.07
C TYR A 129 -1.58 1.67 11.64
N LEU A 130 -2.16 2.60 12.40
CA LEU A 130 -3.53 2.54 12.87
C LEU A 130 -4.29 3.78 12.41
N ILE A 131 -5.31 3.60 11.58
CA ILE A 131 -6.22 4.67 11.16
C ILE A 131 -7.41 4.64 12.10
N ILE A 132 -7.58 5.68 12.91
CA ILE A 132 -8.70 5.82 13.84
C ILE A 132 -9.77 6.69 13.19
N THR A 133 -11.00 6.20 13.16
CA THR A 133 -12.18 6.94 12.69
C THR A 133 -13.33 6.87 13.68
N ILE A 134 -14.29 7.76 13.48
CA ILE A 134 -15.62 7.69 14.10
C ILE A 134 -16.50 6.80 13.21
N GLY A 135 -17.10 5.76 13.76
CA GLY A 135 -18.05 4.90 13.05
C GLY A 135 -19.46 5.48 12.99
N CYS A 136 -20.33 4.87 12.20
CA CYS A 136 -21.71 5.33 12.03
C CYS A 136 -22.74 4.53 12.82
N ASN A 137 -22.36 3.39 13.43
CA ASN A 137 -23.25 2.47 14.15
C ASN A 137 -24.56 2.14 13.39
N GLY A 138 -24.48 1.87 12.08
CA GLY A 138 -25.64 1.59 11.22
C GLY A 138 -26.37 2.79 10.64
N LYS A 139 -25.85 4.00 10.85
CA LYS A 139 -26.46 5.26 10.40
C LYS A 139 -25.57 6.02 9.43
N ASN A 140 -25.13 5.34 8.37
CA ASN A 140 -24.29 5.93 7.32
C ASN A 140 -24.94 7.14 6.64
N GLY A 141 -24.11 8.06 6.14
CA GLY A 141 -24.54 9.25 5.41
C GLY A 141 -25.01 10.41 6.29
N GLN A 142 -24.67 10.41 7.58
CA GLN A 142 -25.01 11.49 8.51
C GLN A 142 -23.98 11.55 9.65
N MET A 143 -23.91 12.70 10.30
CA MET A 143 -22.97 12.97 11.39
C MET A 143 -23.53 14.02 12.36
N ASN A 144 -23.19 13.89 13.65
CA ASN A 144 -23.36 14.88 14.70
C ASN A 144 -22.05 15.63 14.95
N LEU A 145 -21.89 16.80 14.30
CA LEU A 145 -20.66 17.60 14.39
C LEU A 145 -20.22 17.89 15.84
N GLU A 146 -21.14 18.25 16.73
CA GLU A 146 -20.78 18.57 18.13
C GLU A 146 -20.18 17.35 18.82
N TRP A 147 -20.79 16.18 18.63
CA TRP A 147 -20.27 14.92 19.18
C TRP A 147 -18.91 14.59 18.58
N SER A 148 -18.76 14.67 17.25
CA SER A 148 -17.51 14.36 16.55
C SER A 148 -16.37 15.30 16.98
N GLN A 149 -16.64 16.59 17.20
CA GLN A 149 -15.65 17.52 17.72
C GLN A 149 -15.23 17.18 19.16
N ARG A 150 -16.18 16.78 20.01
CA ARG A 150 -15.87 16.32 21.37
C ARG A 150 -15.06 15.02 21.36
N PHE A 151 -15.34 14.10 20.44
CA PHE A 151 -14.55 12.89 20.21
C PHE A 151 -13.09 13.25 19.92
N TRP A 152 -12.87 14.15 18.96
CA TRP A 152 -11.51 14.56 18.60
C TRP A 152 -10.81 15.39 19.66
N ASN A 153 -11.54 16.18 20.45
CA ASN A 153 -10.97 16.87 21.60
C ASN A 153 -10.51 15.90 22.71
N PHE A 154 -11.11 14.70 22.79
CA PHE A 154 -10.70 13.66 23.73
C PHE A 154 -9.55 12.79 23.18
N TYR A 155 -9.71 12.21 21.98
CA TYR A 155 -8.77 11.27 21.39
C TYR A 155 -7.59 11.92 20.65
N GLY A 156 -7.79 13.11 20.10
CA GLY A 156 -6.75 13.88 19.40
C GLY A 156 -5.51 14.14 20.26
N PRO A 157 -5.60 14.77 21.45
CA PRO A 157 -4.42 14.98 22.27
C PRO A 157 -3.86 13.68 22.86
N ARG A 158 -4.67 12.62 22.95
CA ARG A 158 -4.30 11.33 23.53
C ARG A 158 -3.29 10.57 22.65
N TYR A 159 -3.46 10.61 21.33
CA TYR A 159 -2.59 9.87 20.40
C TYR A 159 -1.77 10.77 19.46
N LYS A 160 -1.77 12.10 19.66
CA LYS A 160 -1.03 13.05 18.80
C LYS A 160 0.45 12.70 18.61
N ASP A 161 1.09 12.10 19.61
CA ASP A 161 2.53 11.79 19.60
C ASP A 161 2.83 10.37 19.09
N GLN A 162 1.79 9.57 18.83
CA GLN A 162 1.91 8.23 18.26
C GLN A 162 2.12 8.36 16.75
N THR A 163 3.35 8.17 16.28
CA THR A 163 3.73 8.45 14.89
C THR A 163 3.08 7.52 13.88
N HIS A 164 2.68 6.31 14.29
CA HIS A 164 1.97 5.34 13.47
C HIS A 164 0.45 5.53 13.45
N VAL A 165 -0.08 6.53 14.17
CA VAL A 165 -1.53 6.81 14.21
C VAL A 165 -1.89 7.87 13.18
N ILE A 166 -2.97 7.60 12.44
CA ILE A 166 -3.60 8.47 11.44
C ILE A 166 -5.03 8.74 11.90
N TYR A 167 -5.53 9.96 11.68
CA TYR A 167 -6.89 10.32 12.02
C TYR A 167 -7.73 10.48 10.76
N GLU A 168 -8.76 9.66 10.62
CA GLU A 168 -9.83 9.86 9.64
C GLU A 168 -10.99 10.54 10.34
N ALA A 169 -11.39 11.72 9.88
CA ALA A 169 -12.21 12.63 10.65
C ALA A 169 -13.59 12.07 11.02
N HIS A 170 -14.21 11.30 10.12
CA HIS A 170 -15.49 10.63 10.34
C HIS A 170 -15.76 9.64 9.21
N ASN A 171 -16.31 8.47 9.50
CA ASN A 171 -16.79 7.54 8.48
C ASN A 171 -18.06 8.07 7.81
N GLU A 172 -18.15 8.06 6.48
CA GLU A 172 -19.40 8.32 5.73
C GLU A 172 -20.31 9.45 6.29
N PRO A 173 -19.78 10.67 6.55
CA PRO A 173 -20.46 11.69 7.34
C PRO A 173 -21.64 12.37 6.64
N ALA A 174 -21.80 12.15 5.34
CA ALA A 174 -22.85 12.73 4.52
C ALA A 174 -23.24 11.78 3.36
N PRO A 175 -24.47 11.89 2.82
CA PRO A 175 -25.05 10.83 1.99
C PRO A 175 -24.31 10.59 0.68
N ASN A 176 -24.28 9.32 0.26
CA ASN A 176 -23.94 8.87 -1.09
C ASN A 176 -22.60 9.43 -1.59
N THR A 177 -22.63 10.28 -2.62
CA THR A 177 -21.43 10.82 -3.29
C THR A 177 -21.22 12.29 -2.95
N LEU A 178 -20.05 12.81 -3.32
CA LEU A 178 -19.71 14.23 -3.16
C LEU A 178 -20.71 15.21 -3.83
N TRP A 179 -21.58 14.72 -4.71
CA TRP A 179 -22.61 15.50 -5.41
C TRP A 179 -23.82 15.78 -4.53
N ASN A 180 -24.06 14.91 -3.56
CA ASN A 180 -25.16 15.00 -2.61
C ASN A 180 -24.82 15.92 -1.42
N TRP A 181 -23.55 16.27 -1.27
CA TRP A 181 -23.05 17.08 -0.16
C TRP A 181 -23.41 18.55 -0.33
N THR A 182 -24.09 19.09 0.67
CA THR A 182 -24.41 20.50 0.82
C THR A 182 -23.19 21.29 1.26
N THR A 183 -23.24 22.62 1.14
CA THR A 183 -22.20 23.49 1.71
C THR A 183 -22.00 23.28 3.22
N ASN A 184 -23.06 22.91 3.95
CA ASN A 184 -22.95 22.62 5.38
C ASN A 184 -22.09 21.38 5.65
N ASP A 185 -22.22 20.34 4.83
CA ASP A 185 -21.41 19.11 4.96
C ASP A 185 -19.92 19.42 4.75
N TRP A 186 -19.59 20.27 3.78
CA TRP A 186 -18.22 20.75 3.58
C TRP A 186 -17.71 21.62 4.72
N ASN A 187 -18.56 22.49 5.28
CA ASN A 187 -18.20 23.29 6.46
C ASN A 187 -17.94 22.41 7.69
N ASN A 188 -18.69 21.32 7.85
CA ASN A 188 -18.46 20.36 8.90
C ASN A 188 -17.07 19.70 8.77
N GLN A 189 -16.63 19.38 7.54
CA GLN A 189 -15.26 18.87 7.31
C GLN A 189 -14.19 19.89 7.71
N VAL A 190 -14.39 21.17 7.41
CA VAL A 190 -13.48 22.25 7.84
C VAL A 190 -13.44 22.37 9.36
N ALA A 191 -14.59 22.27 10.02
CA ALA A 191 -14.68 22.31 11.49
C ALA A 191 -13.96 21.13 12.14
N LEU A 192 -14.12 19.91 11.59
CA LEU A 192 -13.38 18.74 12.05
C LEU A 192 -11.88 18.87 11.82
N TYR A 193 -11.46 19.31 10.62
CA TYR A 193 -10.06 19.57 10.33
C TYR A 193 -9.43 20.51 11.37
N ASN A 194 -10.07 21.65 11.65
CA ASN A 194 -9.57 22.62 12.61
C ASN A 194 -9.52 22.06 14.03
N THR A 195 -10.53 21.28 14.42
CA THR A 195 -10.60 20.63 15.74
C THR A 195 -9.45 19.64 15.91
N ILE A 196 -9.28 18.73 14.95
CA ILE A 196 -8.23 17.71 14.99
C ILE A 196 -6.85 18.36 14.90
N ARG A 197 -6.67 19.35 14.02
CA ARG A 197 -5.38 20.00 13.83
C ARG A 197 -4.95 20.79 15.07
N ALA A 198 -5.88 21.41 15.80
CA ALA A 198 -5.60 22.06 17.09
C ALA A 198 -5.18 21.04 18.17
N ALA A 199 -5.83 19.88 18.22
CA ALA A 199 -5.53 18.82 19.18
C ALA A 199 -4.24 18.04 18.87
N ALA A 200 -3.92 17.86 17.58
CA ALA A 200 -2.83 17.03 17.10
C ALA A 200 -2.16 17.67 15.86
N PRO A 201 -1.25 18.65 16.05
CA PRO A 201 -0.71 19.48 14.96
C PRO A 201 0.09 18.70 13.90
N ASN A 202 0.63 17.52 14.26
CA ASN A 202 1.53 16.74 13.40
C ASN A 202 0.91 15.45 12.85
N THR A 203 -0.29 15.06 13.28
CA THR A 203 -0.94 13.82 12.82
C THR A 203 -1.52 13.99 11.42
N LEU A 204 -1.36 13.00 10.53
CA LEU A 204 -2.01 13.03 9.22
C LEU A 204 -3.54 12.97 9.41
N ILE A 205 -4.27 13.85 8.73
CA ILE A 205 -5.74 13.92 8.78
C ILE A 205 -6.31 13.48 7.44
N LEU A 206 -7.21 12.50 7.45
CA LEU A 206 -8.04 12.13 6.31
C LEU A 206 -9.41 12.78 6.50
N LEU A 207 -9.86 13.53 5.49
CA LEU A 207 -11.16 14.20 5.48
C LEU A 207 -12.10 13.51 4.51
N CYS A 208 -13.38 13.86 4.64
CA CYS A 208 -14.48 13.48 3.75
C CYS A 208 -14.99 12.05 3.91
N SER A 209 -14.20 11.02 3.63
CA SER A 209 -14.62 9.60 3.70
C SER A 209 -15.94 9.36 2.97
N PHE A 210 -15.99 9.71 1.69
CA PHE A 210 -17.20 9.58 0.87
C PHE A 210 -17.68 8.14 0.79
N MET A 211 -18.99 7.88 0.94
CA MET A 211 -19.57 6.55 0.71
C MET A 211 -19.33 6.10 -0.73
N GLY A 212 -19.70 6.96 -1.68
CA GLY A 212 -19.42 6.76 -3.10
C GLY A 212 -18.43 7.80 -3.60
N PHE A 213 -17.35 7.37 -4.24
CA PHE A 213 -16.37 8.26 -4.82
C PHE A 213 -16.38 8.21 -6.35
N ALA A 214 -17.01 9.22 -6.95
CA ALA A 214 -17.03 9.40 -8.40
C ALA A 214 -16.90 10.88 -8.77
N GLY A 215 -16.33 11.14 -9.95
CA GLY A 215 -16.06 12.50 -10.42
C GLY A 215 -16.64 12.76 -11.80
N ALA A 216 -17.22 13.95 -11.98
CA ALA A 216 -17.45 14.51 -13.31
C ALA A 216 -16.27 15.43 -13.68
N ASN A 217 -15.81 15.38 -14.93
CA ASN A 217 -14.73 16.24 -15.41
C ASN A 217 -15.28 17.64 -15.81
N ASP A 218 -15.74 18.40 -14.82
CA ASP A 218 -16.19 19.78 -14.97
C ASP A 218 -15.80 20.59 -13.73
N LEU A 219 -14.68 21.33 -13.81
CA LEU A 219 -14.11 22.09 -12.69
C LEU A 219 -15.07 23.11 -12.06
N ASN A 220 -16.11 23.54 -12.78
CA ASN A 220 -17.09 24.48 -12.28
C ASN A 220 -18.26 23.80 -11.57
N SER A 221 -18.38 22.48 -11.71
CA SER A 221 -19.43 21.70 -11.11
C SER A 221 -19.08 21.27 -9.68
N SER A 222 -20.11 21.21 -8.85
CA SER A 222 -20.08 20.52 -7.56
C SER A 222 -19.73 19.04 -7.68
N SER A 223 -19.82 18.46 -8.88
CA SER A 223 -19.53 17.06 -9.14
C SER A 223 -18.08 16.72 -9.48
N ASP A 224 -17.22 17.73 -9.58
CA ASP A 224 -15.78 17.54 -9.76
C ASP A 224 -15.05 17.55 -8.42
N PRO A 225 -14.31 16.48 -8.07
CA PRO A 225 -13.59 16.43 -6.80
C PRO A 225 -12.55 17.54 -6.64
N ARG A 226 -12.00 18.08 -7.73
CA ARG A 226 -11.04 19.21 -7.70
C ARG A 226 -11.70 20.50 -7.23
N ASN A 227 -12.95 20.75 -7.65
CA ASN A 227 -13.73 21.90 -7.18
C ASN A 227 -13.87 21.87 -5.66
N ARG A 228 -14.16 20.69 -5.11
CA ARG A 228 -14.35 20.48 -3.67
C ARG A 228 -13.04 20.51 -2.88
N ALA A 229 -11.97 19.96 -3.43
CA ALA A 229 -10.63 20.12 -2.87
C ALA A 229 -10.21 21.61 -2.81
N ASN A 230 -10.53 22.40 -3.83
CA ASN A 230 -10.29 23.85 -3.85
C ASN A 230 -11.14 24.57 -2.80
N TYR A 231 -12.40 24.18 -2.62
CA TYR A 231 -13.24 24.72 -1.55
C TYR A 231 -12.60 24.54 -0.17
N LEU A 232 -12.24 23.31 0.19
CA LEU A 232 -11.62 23.01 1.49
C LEU A 232 -10.30 23.76 1.68
N LYS A 233 -9.45 23.81 0.65
CA LYS A 233 -8.20 24.59 0.66
C LYS A 233 -8.45 26.08 0.91
N ASN A 234 -9.44 26.67 0.24
CA ASN A 234 -9.82 28.08 0.40
C ASN A 234 -10.39 28.38 1.80
N GLN A 235 -10.92 27.36 2.48
CA GLN A 235 -11.36 27.45 3.88
C GLN A 235 -10.23 27.18 4.90
N GLY A 236 -8.98 27.01 4.44
CA GLY A 236 -7.80 26.89 5.30
C GLY A 236 -7.29 25.47 5.52
N VAL A 237 -7.84 24.45 4.84
CA VAL A 237 -7.30 23.09 4.91
C VAL A 237 -5.94 23.04 4.21
N ASN A 238 -4.90 22.63 4.95
CA ASN A 238 -3.56 22.42 4.42
C ASN A 238 -3.31 20.96 4.02
N TRP A 239 -3.19 20.73 2.72
CA TRP A 239 -2.92 19.43 2.11
C TRP A 239 -1.49 18.90 2.29
N SER A 240 -0.56 19.65 2.91
CA SER A 240 0.79 19.13 3.19
C SER A 240 0.83 18.09 4.30
N ASN A 241 -0.23 17.96 5.10
CA ASN A 241 -0.41 16.93 6.13
C ASN A 241 -1.90 16.55 6.28
N ALA A 242 -2.63 16.58 5.17
CA ALA A 242 -4.01 16.14 5.11
C ALA A 242 -4.30 15.54 3.73
N ALA A 243 -5.28 14.66 3.67
CA ALA A 243 -5.70 13.96 2.47
C ALA A 243 -7.22 13.78 2.46
N ILE A 244 -7.75 13.31 1.33
CA ILE A 244 -9.14 12.88 1.22
C ILE A 244 -9.19 11.36 1.39
N ALA A 245 -9.95 10.91 2.38
CA ALA A 245 -10.44 9.54 2.46
C ALA A 245 -11.65 9.36 1.54
N HIS A 246 -11.79 8.17 0.96
CA HIS A 246 -12.90 7.85 0.06
C HIS A 246 -13.18 6.35 0.08
N HIS A 247 -14.41 5.94 -0.25
CA HIS A 247 -14.80 4.55 -0.32
C HIS A 247 -15.08 4.09 -1.75
N GLY A 248 -15.02 2.77 -1.96
CA GLY A 248 -15.17 2.12 -3.26
C GLY A 248 -16.60 1.78 -3.69
N TYR A 249 -17.65 2.35 -3.09
CA TYR A 249 -19.06 2.00 -3.40
C TYR A 249 -19.61 2.68 -4.68
N GLU A 250 -18.74 2.84 -5.68
CA GLU A 250 -19.04 3.36 -7.01
C GLU A 250 -18.37 2.49 -8.07
N SER A 251 -18.76 2.58 -9.35
CA SER A 251 -18.07 1.79 -10.40
C SER A 251 -16.56 2.08 -10.46
N LYS A 252 -15.75 1.08 -10.82
CA LYS A 252 -14.29 1.22 -11.05
C LYS A 252 -13.96 2.48 -11.88
N ILE A 253 -14.65 2.66 -13.01
CA ILE A 253 -14.45 3.80 -13.92
C ILE A 253 -14.73 5.14 -13.22
N GLY A 254 -15.79 5.21 -12.40
CA GLY A 254 -16.14 6.41 -11.64
C GLY A 254 -15.05 6.80 -10.64
N VAL A 255 -14.56 5.80 -9.89
CA VAL A 255 -13.48 5.97 -8.90
C VAL A 255 -12.17 6.39 -9.58
N GLU A 256 -11.77 5.68 -10.65
CA GLU A 256 -10.55 5.99 -11.42
C GLU A 256 -10.59 7.39 -12.04
N THR A 257 -11.77 7.81 -12.52
CA THR A 257 -11.97 9.17 -13.03
C THR A 257 -11.71 10.19 -11.92
N ALA A 258 -12.32 10.01 -10.74
CA ALA A 258 -12.14 10.93 -9.62
C ALA A 258 -10.68 11.01 -9.15
N ILE A 259 -10.00 9.86 -9.04
CA ILE A 259 -8.58 9.78 -8.70
C ILE A 259 -7.73 10.50 -9.75
N SER A 260 -7.97 10.23 -11.03
CA SER A 260 -7.22 10.84 -12.14
C SER A 260 -7.36 12.37 -12.18
N LEU A 261 -8.55 12.90 -11.87
CA LEU A 261 -8.76 14.35 -11.79
C LEU A 261 -7.92 14.98 -10.67
N LEU A 262 -7.90 14.39 -9.48
CA LEU A 262 -7.09 14.91 -8.37
C LEU A 262 -5.58 14.73 -8.60
N LYS A 263 -5.16 13.74 -9.40
CA LYS A 263 -3.76 13.53 -9.79
C LYS A 263 -3.24 14.49 -10.86
N THR A 264 -4.03 15.48 -11.29
CA THR A 264 -3.59 16.45 -12.31
C THR A 264 -2.57 17.48 -11.81
N SER A 265 -2.39 17.63 -10.49
CA SER A 265 -1.45 18.60 -9.90
C SER A 265 -1.17 18.34 -8.42
N THR A 266 -0.04 18.82 -7.91
CA THR A 266 0.31 18.87 -6.48
C THR A 266 -0.53 19.88 -5.68
N THR A 267 -1.39 20.67 -6.33
CA THR A 267 -2.32 21.58 -5.63
C THR A 267 -3.48 20.85 -4.94
N TYR A 268 -3.76 19.62 -5.37
CA TYR A 268 -4.86 18.78 -4.90
C TYR A 268 -4.39 17.78 -3.83
N PRO A 269 -5.28 17.33 -2.93
CA PRO A 269 -4.92 16.41 -1.86
C PRO A 269 -4.41 15.06 -2.37
N ALA A 270 -3.60 14.41 -1.54
CA ALA A 270 -3.41 12.97 -1.66
C ALA A 270 -4.73 12.24 -1.34
N LEU A 271 -4.80 10.97 -1.74
CA LEU A 271 -5.97 10.11 -1.53
C LEU A 271 -5.60 8.87 -0.72
N LEU A 272 -6.60 8.34 0.00
CA LEU A 272 -6.57 7.00 0.57
C LEU A 272 -7.95 6.36 0.46
N CYS A 273 -8.04 5.16 -0.09
CA CYS A 273 -9.27 4.39 0.04
C CYS A 273 -9.36 3.81 1.45
N THR A 274 -10.36 4.19 2.23
CA THR A 274 -10.53 3.70 3.62
C THR A 274 -11.58 2.62 3.76
N GLU A 275 -12.39 2.37 2.73
CA GLU A 275 -13.39 1.29 2.78
C GLU A 275 -13.79 0.85 1.36
N PHE A 276 -13.96 -0.45 1.15
CA PHE A 276 -14.69 -1.02 0.02
C PHE A 276 -15.07 -2.46 0.30
N TRP A 277 -16.11 -2.96 -0.37
CA TRP A 277 -16.59 -4.33 -0.18
C TRP A 277 -15.51 -5.36 -0.59
N PRO A 278 -15.18 -6.36 0.26
CA PRO A 278 -14.13 -7.33 -0.06
C PRO A 278 -14.32 -8.06 -1.40
N GLY A 279 -15.56 -8.30 -1.83
CA GLY A 279 -15.84 -8.95 -3.11
C GLY A 279 -15.41 -8.15 -4.33
N ASP A 280 -15.26 -6.82 -4.24
CA ASP A 280 -14.77 -5.98 -5.33
C ASP A 280 -13.27 -6.15 -5.60
N THR A 281 -12.54 -6.86 -4.72
CA THR A 281 -11.20 -7.37 -5.03
C THR A 281 -11.18 -8.16 -6.32
N THR A 282 -12.18 -9.01 -6.53
CA THR A 282 -12.31 -9.84 -7.74
C THR A 282 -13.41 -9.35 -8.68
N GLY A 283 -14.43 -8.67 -8.15
CA GLY A 283 -15.54 -8.14 -8.94
C GLY A 283 -15.16 -6.90 -9.75
N GLN A 284 -14.29 -6.05 -9.22
CA GLN A 284 -13.88 -4.78 -9.82
C GLN A 284 -12.35 -4.60 -9.86
N GLU A 285 -11.59 -5.53 -9.29
CA GLU A 285 -10.12 -5.47 -9.22
C GLU A 285 -9.58 -4.28 -8.42
N TYR A 286 -10.32 -3.83 -7.39
CA TYR A 286 -9.99 -2.58 -6.69
C TYR A 286 -8.60 -2.53 -6.09
N ASN A 287 -8.11 -3.61 -5.48
CA ASN A 287 -6.76 -3.61 -4.94
C ASN A 287 -5.71 -3.30 -6.02
N SER A 288 -5.81 -3.95 -7.20
CA SER A 288 -4.87 -3.68 -8.29
C SER A 288 -5.06 -2.30 -8.91
N MET A 289 -6.30 -1.82 -9.03
CA MET A 289 -6.60 -0.46 -9.50
C MET A 289 -5.99 0.60 -8.55
N TYR A 290 -6.11 0.43 -7.24
CA TYR A 290 -5.51 1.34 -6.29
C TYR A 290 -3.97 1.29 -6.35
N GLU A 291 -3.37 0.11 -6.51
CA GLU A 291 -1.93 -0.02 -6.74
C GLU A 291 -1.47 0.75 -7.98
N SER A 292 -2.16 0.63 -9.11
CA SER A 292 -1.79 1.34 -10.34
C SER A 292 -2.01 2.84 -10.23
N HIS A 293 -2.96 3.27 -9.41
CA HIS A 293 -3.15 4.70 -9.15
C HIS A 293 -2.22 5.30 -8.09
N HIS A 294 -1.31 4.53 -7.49
CA HIS A 294 -0.52 4.93 -6.31
C HIS A 294 -1.42 5.41 -5.15
N ASN A 295 -2.54 4.73 -4.95
CA ASN A 295 -3.50 5.02 -3.89
C ASN A 295 -3.46 3.88 -2.86
N GLY A 296 -3.30 4.20 -1.58
CA GLY A 296 -3.43 3.19 -0.54
C GLY A 296 -4.87 2.74 -0.37
N TRP A 297 -5.08 1.60 0.28
CA TRP A 297 -6.41 1.02 0.42
C TRP A 297 -6.58 0.25 1.73
N MET A 298 -7.79 0.33 2.29
CA MET A 298 -8.25 -0.49 3.40
C MET A 298 -9.45 -1.28 2.89
N GLN A 299 -9.34 -2.60 2.90
CA GLN A 299 -10.46 -3.46 2.55
C GLN A 299 -11.40 -3.57 3.76
N PHE A 300 -12.71 -3.56 3.53
CA PHE A 300 -13.72 -3.76 4.58
C PHE A 300 -13.87 -5.24 4.95
N GLN A 301 -12.74 -5.92 5.12
CA GLN A 301 -12.63 -7.27 5.66
C GLN A 301 -12.34 -7.14 7.15
N TRP A 302 -13.12 -7.82 7.98
CA TRP A 302 -12.99 -7.70 9.42
C TRP A 302 -11.83 -8.55 9.96
N LEU A 303 -10.96 -7.93 10.75
CA LEU A 303 -10.13 -8.64 11.71
C LEU A 303 -10.96 -8.80 12.99
N GLY A 304 -11.65 -9.94 13.10
CA GLY A 304 -12.43 -10.28 14.28
C GLY A 304 -11.60 -10.82 15.45
N ALA A 305 -12.29 -11.49 16.39
CA ALA A 305 -11.66 -12.25 17.47
C ALA A 305 -10.80 -13.44 16.97
N ASN A 306 -10.89 -13.79 15.68
CA ASN A 306 -10.12 -14.83 15.01
C ASN A 306 -9.79 -14.42 13.56
N ASP A 307 -8.91 -15.19 12.91
CA ASP A 307 -8.39 -14.88 11.58
C ASP A 307 -9.14 -15.60 10.44
N ASN A 308 -10.38 -16.06 10.68
CA ASN A 308 -11.16 -16.83 9.70
C ASN A 308 -11.50 -15.99 8.46
N ASP A 309 -11.71 -14.69 8.65
CA ASP A 309 -11.99 -13.72 7.57
C ASP A 309 -10.76 -13.41 6.71
N LEU A 310 -9.56 -13.70 7.24
CA LEU A 310 -8.30 -13.54 6.52
C LEU A 310 -7.84 -14.81 5.82
N SER A 311 -8.23 -15.97 6.37
CA SER A 311 -7.87 -17.31 5.92
C SER A 311 -9.04 -18.00 5.17
N GLY A 312 -8.82 -19.22 4.66
CA GLY A 312 -9.86 -19.98 3.99
C GLY A 312 -10.10 -19.61 2.52
N THR A 313 -10.92 -20.42 1.84
CA THR A 313 -11.11 -20.41 0.37
C THR A 313 -11.81 -19.15 -0.17
N ASP A 314 -12.35 -18.32 0.72
CA ASP A 314 -12.89 -17.01 0.38
C ASP A 314 -12.35 -15.91 1.31
N GLY A 315 -11.25 -16.16 2.04
CA GLY A 315 -10.64 -15.14 2.89
C GLY A 315 -9.91 -14.06 2.09
N PHE A 316 -9.52 -12.97 2.76
CA PHE A 316 -8.71 -11.88 2.20
C PHE A 316 -7.61 -12.38 1.24
N LYS A 317 -6.78 -13.32 1.72
CA LYS A 317 -5.62 -13.82 0.97
C LYS A 317 -6.02 -14.48 -0.34
N GLN A 318 -7.09 -15.28 -0.33
CA GLN A 318 -7.57 -15.97 -1.53
C GLN A 318 -8.14 -14.99 -2.55
N LYS A 319 -8.88 -13.96 -2.09
CA LYS A 319 -9.37 -12.90 -2.96
C LYS A 319 -8.22 -12.15 -3.65
N ILE A 320 -7.17 -11.78 -2.91
CA ILE A 320 -5.96 -11.15 -3.46
C ILE A 320 -5.25 -12.06 -4.48
N ILE A 321 -5.12 -13.36 -4.19
CA ILE A 321 -4.56 -14.34 -5.13
C ILE A 321 -5.40 -14.40 -6.41
N ASN A 322 -6.72 -14.47 -6.30
CA ASN A 322 -7.61 -14.55 -7.46
C ASN A 322 -7.56 -13.28 -8.33
N ALA A 323 -7.46 -12.11 -7.70
CA ALA A 323 -7.26 -10.85 -8.41
C ALA A 323 -5.85 -10.71 -9.00
N GLY A 324 -4.88 -11.45 -8.46
CA GLY A 324 -3.48 -11.37 -8.86
C GLY A 324 -2.80 -10.07 -8.44
N THR A 325 -3.32 -9.39 -7.41
CA THR A 325 -2.70 -8.18 -6.88
C THR A 325 -1.40 -8.54 -6.16
N VAL A 326 -0.33 -7.83 -6.48
CA VAL A 326 1.00 -8.01 -5.89
C VAL A 326 1.58 -6.67 -5.44
N TRP A 327 2.34 -6.70 -4.35
CA TRP A 327 3.11 -5.56 -3.84
C TRP A 327 4.26 -6.09 -2.99
N THR A 328 5.29 -5.27 -2.80
CA THR A 328 6.37 -5.57 -1.85
C THR A 328 5.92 -5.23 -0.42
N PRO A 329 5.84 -6.20 0.50
CA PRO A 329 5.52 -5.93 1.89
C PRO A 329 6.58 -5.12 2.63
N ASP A 330 6.18 -4.45 3.71
CA ASP A 330 7.08 -3.67 4.55
C ASP A 330 7.90 -4.51 5.54
N ASP A 331 7.34 -5.64 5.99
CA ASP A 331 8.01 -6.54 6.94
C ASP A 331 9.04 -7.39 6.20
N PRO A 332 10.34 -7.30 6.52
CA PRO A 332 11.41 -7.97 5.77
C PRO A 332 11.31 -9.50 5.80
N ASP A 333 10.62 -10.07 6.81
CA ASP A 333 10.39 -11.50 6.95
C ASP A 333 9.18 -11.96 6.12
N CYS A 334 8.37 -11.03 5.62
CA CYS A 334 7.20 -11.36 4.84
C CYS A 334 7.57 -11.80 3.42
N SER A 335 6.95 -12.90 2.99
CA SER A 335 7.15 -13.50 1.68
C SER A 335 5.88 -13.58 0.85
N TRP A 336 4.86 -12.76 1.12
CA TRP A 336 3.60 -12.71 0.38
C TRP A 336 2.99 -11.29 0.45
N PRO A 337 2.40 -10.74 -0.63
CA PRO A 337 2.19 -11.31 -1.97
C PRO A 337 3.35 -11.03 -2.92
N ALA A 338 4.49 -10.59 -2.39
CA ALA A 338 5.82 -10.63 -2.99
C ALA A 338 6.84 -10.78 -1.86
N ARG A 339 8.09 -11.02 -2.20
CA ARG A 339 9.20 -10.98 -1.23
C ARG A 339 9.40 -9.54 -0.78
N ALA A 340 9.40 -9.29 0.52
CA ALA A 340 9.68 -7.98 1.09
C ALA A 340 11.12 -7.53 0.83
N THR A 341 12.06 -8.47 0.89
CA THR A 341 13.46 -8.27 0.51
C THR A 341 13.74 -9.00 -0.81
N PRO A 342 13.69 -8.30 -1.96
CA PRO A 342 14.10 -8.89 -3.22
C PRO A 342 15.54 -9.40 -3.16
N LEU A 343 15.76 -10.65 -3.56
CA LEU A 343 17.07 -11.29 -3.60
C LEU A 343 17.79 -11.00 -4.91
N THR A 344 17.02 -10.69 -5.95
CA THR A 344 17.47 -10.76 -7.34
C THR A 344 17.58 -9.41 -8.05
N ILE A 345 17.38 -8.28 -7.35
CA ILE A 345 17.60 -6.97 -7.98
C ILE A 345 19.06 -6.94 -8.46
N PRO A 346 19.32 -6.75 -9.77
CA PRO A 346 20.69 -6.71 -10.27
C PRO A 346 21.46 -5.54 -9.66
N THR A 347 22.78 -5.68 -9.50
CA THR A 347 23.61 -4.59 -8.97
C THR A 347 23.57 -3.36 -9.88
N HIS A 348 23.74 -2.17 -9.32
CA HIS A 348 23.80 -0.95 -10.12
C HIS A 348 24.95 -1.04 -11.15
N ASN A 349 24.69 -0.64 -12.38
CA ASN A 349 25.54 -0.76 -13.57
C ASN A 349 25.80 -2.19 -14.07
N SER A 350 25.11 -3.21 -13.57
CA SER A 350 25.18 -4.53 -14.19
C SER A 350 24.41 -4.57 -15.50
N THR A 351 24.84 -5.45 -16.40
CA THR A 351 24.13 -5.74 -17.65
C THR A 351 23.28 -6.98 -17.50
N VAL A 352 22.11 -7.00 -18.14
CA VAL A 352 21.14 -8.09 -18.09
C VAL A 352 20.50 -8.33 -19.46
N GLY A 353 20.11 -9.58 -19.70
CA GLY A 353 19.08 -9.93 -20.67
C GLY A 353 17.74 -10.11 -19.97
N ILE A 354 16.62 -9.78 -20.62
CA ILE A 354 15.29 -9.88 -20.02
C ILE A 354 14.45 -10.89 -20.81
N TYR A 355 13.98 -11.93 -20.14
CA TYR A 355 13.08 -12.93 -20.69
C TYR A 355 11.64 -12.64 -20.24
N ALA A 356 10.71 -12.55 -21.18
CA ALA A 356 9.29 -12.39 -20.91
C ALA A 356 8.59 -13.75 -20.97
N TYR A 357 8.05 -14.21 -19.84
CA TYR A 357 7.40 -15.52 -19.78
C TYR A 357 6.13 -15.57 -20.65
N GLY A 358 5.37 -14.48 -20.71
CA GLY A 358 4.14 -14.39 -21.52
C GLY A 358 4.32 -14.68 -23.00
N SER A 359 5.43 -14.22 -23.59
CA SER A 359 5.76 -14.50 -24.99
C SER A 359 6.74 -15.64 -25.18
N ALA A 360 7.30 -16.17 -24.08
CA ALA A 360 8.38 -17.16 -24.09
C ALA A 360 9.59 -16.72 -24.95
N ARG A 361 9.96 -15.44 -24.84
CA ARG A 361 11.00 -14.79 -25.65
C ARG A 361 11.84 -13.80 -24.84
N PHE A 362 13.08 -13.62 -25.26
CA PHE A 362 13.93 -12.52 -24.82
C PHE A 362 13.51 -11.21 -25.48
N ILE A 363 13.64 -10.14 -24.71
CA ILE A 363 13.33 -8.78 -25.11
C ILE A 363 14.56 -8.15 -25.79
N ARG A 364 14.32 -7.41 -26.86
CA ARG A 364 15.30 -6.55 -27.51
C ARG A 364 14.68 -5.22 -27.91
N VAL A 365 15.52 -4.25 -28.21
CA VAL A 365 15.14 -3.00 -28.88
C VAL A 365 15.13 -3.24 -30.41
N ASN A 366 14.03 -2.87 -31.06
CA ASN A 366 13.89 -2.97 -32.51
C ASN A 366 14.44 -1.71 -33.22
N SER A 367 14.32 -1.64 -34.56
CA SER A 367 14.80 -0.48 -35.35
C SER A 367 13.99 0.80 -35.16
N SER A 368 12.81 0.72 -34.56
CA SER A 368 11.97 1.85 -34.17
C SER A 368 12.18 2.26 -32.71
N GLU A 369 13.19 1.67 -32.04
CA GLU A 369 13.50 1.84 -30.62
C GLU A 369 12.47 1.23 -29.65
N ASP A 370 11.51 0.44 -30.13
CA ASP A 370 10.52 -0.23 -29.28
C ASP A 370 11.07 -1.54 -28.69
N LEU A 371 10.63 -1.86 -27.48
CA LEU A 371 10.89 -3.14 -26.83
C LEU A 371 9.99 -4.23 -27.40
N VAL A 372 10.60 -5.26 -27.99
CA VAL A 372 9.93 -6.42 -28.55
C VAL A 372 10.45 -7.72 -27.94
N ALA A 373 9.53 -8.60 -27.52
CA ALA A 373 9.83 -9.94 -27.01
C ALA A 373 9.74 -10.96 -28.14
N ASN A 374 10.82 -11.11 -28.92
CA ASN A 374 10.81 -11.99 -30.10
C ASN A 374 12.05 -12.86 -30.29
N LEU A 375 13.03 -12.80 -29.38
CA LEU A 375 14.25 -13.60 -29.46
C LEU A 375 14.11 -14.95 -28.75
N THR A 376 14.61 -16.02 -29.37
CA THR A 376 14.65 -17.38 -28.79
C THR A 376 15.74 -17.55 -27.73
N SER A 377 16.78 -16.74 -27.80
CA SER A 377 17.96 -16.77 -26.93
C SER A 377 18.48 -15.36 -26.72
N TYR A 378 19.03 -15.09 -25.54
CA TYR A 378 19.81 -13.89 -25.28
C TYR A 378 21.18 -14.04 -25.92
N SER A 379 21.53 -13.11 -26.78
CA SER A 379 22.76 -13.14 -27.57
C SER A 379 23.93 -12.39 -26.92
N GLY A 380 23.67 -11.56 -25.91
CA GLY A 380 24.71 -10.69 -25.32
C GLY A 380 25.09 -9.49 -26.21
N ASN A 381 24.33 -9.26 -27.28
CA ASN A 381 24.62 -8.21 -28.24
C ASN A 381 24.05 -6.87 -27.79
N GLN A 382 24.21 -5.84 -28.62
CA GLN A 382 23.80 -4.49 -28.24
C GLN A 382 22.27 -4.38 -28.09
N ASN A 383 21.48 -4.92 -29.02
CA ASN A 383 20.05 -4.65 -29.00
C ASN A 383 19.22 -5.47 -27.99
N ASP A 384 19.74 -6.56 -27.42
CA ASP A 384 19.05 -7.38 -26.41
C ASP A 384 19.65 -7.27 -25.00
N LYS A 385 20.60 -6.35 -24.82
CA LYS A 385 21.28 -6.07 -23.55
C LYS A 385 20.83 -4.74 -22.95
N PHE A 386 20.55 -4.78 -21.64
CA PHE A 386 20.15 -3.62 -20.85
C PHE A 386 21.10 -3.42 -19.66
N THR A 387 21.40 -2.17 -19.32
CA THR A 387 22.15 -1.81 -18.11
C THR A 387 21.16 -1.36 -17.03
N ILE A 388 21.34 -1.85 -15.81
CA ILE A 388 20.46 -1.56 -14.66
C ILE A 388 21.00 -0.36 -13.89
N GLU A 389 20.17 0.68 -13.74
CA GLU A 389 20.47 1.81 -12.86
C GLU A 389 19.45 1.84 -11.71
N ARG A 390 19.90 1.54 -10.49
CA ARG A 390 19.07 1.67 -9.29
C ARG A 390 18.84 3.14 -8.93
N SER A 391 17.60 3.52 -8.64
CA SER A 391 17.19 4.92 -8.40
C SER A 391 16.34 5.13 -7.13
N GLY A 392 16.31 4.14 -6.23
CA GLY A 392 15.58 4.18 -4.96
C GLY A 392 15.35 2.79 -4.38
N MET A 393 14.53 2.69 -3.34
CA MET A 393 14.12 1.40 -2.77
C MET A 393 13.29 0.64 -3.81
N ASN A 394 13.82 -0.49 -4.30
CA ASN A 394 13.21 -1.33 -5.32
C ASN A 394 12.83 -0.59 -6.64
N LEU A 395 13.45 0.56 -6.92
CA LEU A 395 13.26 1.26 -8.20
C LEU A 395 14.48 1.06 -9.09
N ILE A 396 14.24 0.66 -10.34
CA ILE A 396 15.25 0.51 -11.37
C ILE A 396 14.91 1.34 -12.61
N SER A 397 15.94 1.69 -13.36
CA SER A 397 15.87 2.18 -14.72
C SER A 397 16.65 1.25 -15.64
N LEU A 398 16.16 1.08 -16.86
CA LEU A 398 16.75 0.20 -17.87
C LEU A 398 17.37 1.09 -18.95
N LYS A 399 18.69 0.98 -19.16
CA LYS A 399 19.39 1.67 -20.24
C LYS A 399 19.74 0.69 -21.34
N ALA A 400 19.22 0.90 -22.54
CA ALA A 400 19.51 0.07 -23.69
C ALA A 400 20.89 0.41 -24.29
N SER A 401 21.41 -0.46 -25.16
CA SER A 401 22.73 -0.23 -25.75
C SER A 401 22.79 0.90 -26.79
N ASN A 402 21.64 1.45 -27.21
CA ASN A 402 21.60 2.72 -27.97
C ASN A 402 21.98 3.93 -27.08
N GLY A 403 22.21 3.71 -25.77
CA GLY A 403 22.59 4.74 -24.80
C GLY A 403 21.42 5.45 -24.14
N LEU A 404 20.18 5.08 -24.50
CA LEU A 404 18.95 5.70 -24.02
C LEU A 404 18.22 4.81 -23.01
N TYR A 405 17.43 5.43 -22.15
CA TYR A 405 16.59 4.78 -21.16
C TYR A 405 15.25 4.35 -21.76
N VAL A 406 14.79 3.19 -21.31
CA VAL A 406 13.46 2.66 -21.59
C VAL A 406 12.43 3.52 -20.88
N SER A 407 11.46 4.03 -21.63
CA SER A 407 10.40 4.90 -21.16
C SER A 407 9.03 4.25 -21.37
N SER A 408 8.13 4.38 -20.40
CA SER A 408 6.69 4.14 -20.55
C SER A 408 6.00 5.44 -20.93
N SER A 409 5.48 5.58 -22.16
CA SER A 409 4.77 6.79 -22.60
C SER A 409 3.30 6.79 -22.19
N SER A 410 2.61 5.67 -22.42
CA SER A 410 1.19 5.46 -22.18
C SER A 410 0.90 3.97 -21.97
N GLN A 411 -0.32 3.63 -21.59
CA GLN A 411 -0.78 2.24 -21.45
C GLN A 411 -0.96 1.53 -22.80
N THR A 412 -1.13 2.28 -23.89
CA THR A 412 -1.42 1.71 -25.22
C THR A 412 -0.18 1.51 -26.08
N ASP A 413 0.92 2.17 -25.74
CA ASP A 413 2.15 2.14 -26.50
C ASP A 413 3.13 1.12 -25.92
N SER A 414 3.92 0.53 -26.80
CA SER A 414 5.10 -0.23 -26.38
C SER A 414 6.01 0.64 -25.53
N LEU A 415 6.71 0.04 -24.58
CA LEU A 415 7.91 0.66 -24.01
C LEU A 415 8.93 0.86 -25.13
N SER A 416 9.63 2.00 -25.08
CA SER A 416 10.65 2.37 -26.09
C SER A 416 11.90 2.95 -25.42
N ALA A 417 13.08 2.65 -25.95
CA ALA A 417 14.38 3.11 -25.47
C ALA A 417 14.75 4.46 -26.09
N VAL A 418 14.09 5.54 -25.65
CA VAL A 418 14.12 6.85 -26.33
C VAL A 418 14.61 8.01 -25.47
N SER A 419 14.75 7.82 -24.16
CA SER A 419 15.01 8.92 -23.23
C SER A 419 16.49 9.07 -22.90
N SER A 420 17.01 10.30 -22.85
CA SER A 420 18.40 10.56 -22.48
C SER A 420 18.60 10.75 -20.97
N THR A 421 17.53 10.86 -20.21
CA THR A 421 17.54 11.16 -18.77
C THR A 421 16.53 10.30 -18.02
N VAL A 422 16.80 9.98 -16.77
CA VAL A 422 15.86 9.25 -15.91
C VAL A 422 14.84 10.19 -15.28
N GLY A 423 13.59 10.13 -15.73
CA GLY A 423 12.42 10.72 -15.08
C GLY A 423 11.51 9.66 -14.44
N ALA A 424 10.26 10.03 -14.14
CA ALA A 424 9.27 9.08 -13.61
C ALA A 424 8.92 7.97 -14.63
N ARG A 425 8.92 8.29 -15.93
CA ARG A 425 8.58 7.35 -17.02
C ARG A 425 9.65 6.30 -17.28
N GLU A 426 10.89 6.59 -16.87
CA GLU A 426 12.05 5.70 -17.02
C GLU A 426 12.31 4.86 -15.76
N LYS A 427 11.43 4.92 -14.77
CA LYS A 427 11.54 4.16 -13.53
C LYS A 427 10.50 3.04 -13.49
N PHE A 428 10.94 1.90 -13.00
CA PHE A 428 10.11 0.71 -12.79
C PHE A 428 10.32 0.18 -11.37
N GLN A 429 9.23 -0.08 -10.67
CA GLN A 429 9.28 -0.79 -9.40
C GLN A 429 9.51 -2.27 -9.65
N TRP A 430 10.49 -2.81 -8.94
CA TRP A 430 10.86 -4.21 -8.93
C TRP A 430 10.07 -4.95 -7.86
N ILE A 431 9.30 -5.95 -8.26
CA ILE A 431 8.51 -6.78 -7.36
C ILE A 431 8.88 -8.25 -7.62
N GLU A 432 9.55 -8.89 -6.65
CA GLU A 432 9.99 -10.28 -6.78
C GLU A 432 8.99 -11.25 -6.14
N LEU A 433 8.46 -12.18 -6.92
CA LEU A 433 7.54 -13.20 -6.44
C LEU A 433 8.31 -14.32 -5.71
N ALA A 434 7.61 -15.13 -4.90
CA ALA A 434 8.27 -16.18 -4.13
C ALA A 434 8.94 -17.27 -4.99
N ASN A 435 8.44 -17.49 -6.22
CA ASN A 435 9.04 -18.40 -7.19
C ASN A 435 10.23 -17.82 -7.98
N GLY A 436 10.66 -16.60 -7.66
CA GLY A 436 11.80 -15.93 -8.31
C GLY A 436 11.45 -15.22 -9.62
N ALA A 437 10.20 -15.30 -10.09
CA ALA A 437 9.75 -14.45 -11.18
C ALA A 437 9.69 -12.99 -10.72
N VAL A 438 9.97 -12.07 -11.64
CA VAL A 438 9.96 -10.64 -11.40
C VAL A 438 8.76 -10.03 -12.11
N VAL A 439 8.04 -9.18 -11.41
CA VAL A 439 7.02 -8.29 -11.96
C VAL A 439 7.58 -6.88 -11.91
N LEU A 440 7.37 -6.13 -13.00
CA LEU A 440 7.79 -4.73 -13.09
C LEU A 440 6.55 -3.85 -13.14
N ARG A 441 6.51 -2.79 -12.35
CA ARG A 441 5.45 -1.77 -12.39
C ARG A 441 6.03 -0.47 -12.91
N ALA A 442 5.38 0.16 -13.89
CA ALA A 442 5.77 1.51 -14.31
C ALA A 442 5.60 2.46 -13.12
N TYR A 443 6.60 3.29 -12.83
CA TYR A 443 6.48 4.28 -11.74
C TYR A 443 5.71 5.53 -12.21
N GLY A 444 5.97 5.96 -13.45
CA GLY A 444 5.17 6.96 -14.16
C GLY A 444 4.08 6.34 -15.05
N SER A 445 3.40 7.20 -15.82
CA SER A 445 2.53 6.80 -16.94
C SER A 445 1.43 5.79 -16.60
N GLY A 446 0.78 6.00 -15.46
CA GLY A 446 -0.41 5.26 -15.06
C GLY A 446 -0.15 4.16 -14.03
N GLY A 447 1.11 3.87 -13.67
CA GLY A 447 1.41 3.02 -12.51
C GLY A 447 1.10 1.53 -12.66
N HIS A 448 0.72 1.06 -13.86
CA HIS A 448 0.37 -0.33 -14.12
C HIS A 448 1.59 -1.25 -14.19
N LEU A 449 1.34 -2.54 -14.04
CA LEU A 449 2.33 -3.60 -14.29
C LEU A 449 2.65 -3.68 -15.79
N LEU A 450 3.88 -4.07 -16.07
CA LEU A 450 4.31 -4.42 -17.42
C LEU A 450 3.79 -5.81 -17.77
N ARG A 451 3.33 -5.99 -19.02
CA ARG A 451 3.09 -7.30 -19.60
C ARG A 451 3.69 -7.44 -21.00
N SER A 452 3.94 -8.68 -21.39
CA SER A 452 4.27 -9.06 -22.75
C SER A 452 3.02 -9.60 -23.46
N ALA A 453 2.62 -8.93 -24.54
CA ALA A 453 1.44 -9.28 -25.32
C ALA A 453 1.74 -9.15 -26.82
N ASN A 454 1.50 -10.21 -27.59
CA ASN A 454 1.77 -10.24 -29.04
C ASN A 454 3.19 -9.78 -29.40
N GLY A 455 4.19 -10.11 -28.56
CA GLY A 455 5.58 -9.73 -28.74
C GLY A 455 5.91 -8.27 -28.40
N THR A 456 4.95 -7.50 -27.87
CA THR A 456 5.12 -6.10 -27.43
C THR A 456 5.14 -6.03 -25.90
N ILE A 457 5.86 -5.07 -25.32
CA ILE A 457 5.89 -4.83 -23.88
C ILE A 457 5.07 -3.58 -23.55
N LEU A 458 3.98 -3.75 -22.80
CA LEU A 458 3.00 -2.69 -22.49
C LEU A 458 2.87 -2.47 -20.98
N PRO A 459 2.64 -1.24 -20.49
CA PRO A 459 2.37 -0.94 -19.09
C PRO A 459 0.84 -0.80 -18.86
N ASP A 460 0.09 -1.88 -19.07
CA ASP A 460 -1.39 -1.90 -19.01
C ASP A 460 -1.96 -3.13 -18.27
N ALA A 461 -1.12 -3.82 -17.50
CA ALA A 461 -1.54 -5.00 -16.73
C ALA A 461 -1.69 -4.69 -15.24
N ASP A 462 -2.54 -5.46 -14.57
CA ASP A 462 -2.80 -5.29 -13.13
C ASP A 462 -2.79 -6.64 -12.36
N ASN A 463 -2.64 -7.75 -13.09
CA ASN A 463 -2.48 -9.09 -12.54
C ASN A 463 -1.01 -9.51 -12.61
N GLY A 464 -0.31 -9.52 -11.47
CA GLY A 464 1.10 -9.93 -11.37
C GLY A 464 1.31 -11.44 -11.38
N LEU A 465 0.26 -12.23 -11.16
CA LEU A 465 0.30 -13.69 -11.20
C LEU A 465 0.10 -14.24 -12.62
N ALA A 466 -0.40 -13.41 -13.55
CA ALA A 466 -0.47 -13.76 -14.95
C ALA A 466 0.93 -13.93 -15.54
N THR A 467 1.17 -15.03 -16.26
CA THR A 467 2.44 -15.31 -16.97
C THR A 467 2.85 -14.16 -17.90
N ALA A 468 1.88 -13.42 -18.44
CA ALA A 468 2.11 -12.24 -19.27
C ALA A 468 2.90 -11.14 -18.55
N SER A 469 2.72 -10.99 -17.24
CA SER A 469 3.34 -9.94 -16.42
C SER A 469 4.64 -10.37 -15.73
N GLN A 470 5.09 -11.60 -15.99
CA GLN A 470 6.26 -12.19 -15.33
C GLN A 470 7.48 -12.18 -16.24
N PHE A 471 8.61 -11.82 -15.64
CA PHE A 471 9.91 -11.71 -16.30
C PHE A 471 10.98 -12.49 -15.53
N PHE A 472 12.03 -12.85 -16.24
CA PHE A 472 13.26 -13.41 -15.67
C PHE A 472 14.46 -12.67 -16.23
N LEU A 473 15.42 -12.35 -15.38
CA LEU A 473 16.64 -11.68 -15.79
C LEU A 473 17.80 -12.66 -15.81
N VAL A 474 18.53 -12.67 -16.92
CA VAL A 474 19.76 -13.44 -17.09
C VAL A 474 20.97 -12.51 -16.95
N ASP A 475 22.10 -13.06 -16.50
CA ASP A 475 23.37 -12.35 -16.49
C ASP A 475 23.72 -11.86 -17.90
N GLY A 476 23.86 -10.55 -18.06
CA GLY A 476 24.11 -9.93 -19.34
C GLY A 476 25.51 -10.17 -19.91
N SER A 477 26.43 -10.75 -19.13
CA SER A 477 27.80 -11.03 -19.56
C SER A 477 27.95 -12.31 -20.40
N VAL A 478 26.94 -13.17 -20.42
CA VAL A 478 26.99 -14.47 -21.12
C VAL A 478 25.72 -14.69 -21.95
N PRO A 479 25.83 -15.11 -23.22
CA PRO A 479 24.66 -15.57 -23.97
C PRO A 479 23.92 -16.69 -23.24
N SER A 480 22.59 -16.69 -23.31
CA SER A 480 21.79 -17.70 -22.61
C SER A 480 20.61 -18.18 -23.45
N GLY A 481 20.28 -19.46 -23.30
CA GLY A 481 19.04 -20.02 -23.81
C GLY A 481 17.84 -19.60 -22.96
N GLN A 482 16.68 -20.19 -23.25
CA GLN A 482 15.48 -20.02 -22.44
C GLN A 482 15.76 -20.37 -20.97
N PRO A 483 15.41 -19.49 -20.02
CA PRO A 483 15.55 -19.79 -18.60
C PRO A 483 14.53 -20.87 -18.19
N PRO A 484 14.71 -21.51 -17.02
CA PRO A 484 13.70 -22.38 -16.45
C PRO A 484 12.34 -21.68 -16.39
N LEU A 485 11.28 -22.45 -16.61
CA LEU A 485 9.94 -21.96 -16.31
C LEU A 485 9.88 -21.55 -14.83
N PRO A 486 9.06 -20.53 -14.48
CA PRO A 486 8.89 -20.19 -13.08
C PRO A 486 8.39 -21.45 -12.37
N THR A 487 8.99 -21.79 -11.24
CA THR A 487 8.41 -22.85 -10.41
C THR A 487 6.99 -22.41 -10.03
N SER A 488 6.11 -23.38 -9.78
CA SER A 488 4.83 -23.07 -9.17
C SER A 488 5.08 -22.26 -7.89
N LEU A 489 4.22 -21.27 -7.62
CA LEU A 489 4.29 -20.56 -6.35
C LEU A 489 4.15 -21.58 -5.21
N PRO A 490 4.89 -21.42 -4.10
CA PRO A 490 4.87 -22.41 -3.02
C PRO A 490 3.48 -22.49 -2.37
N SER A 491 3.15 -23.60 -1.72
CA SER A 491 1.83 -23.84 -1.10
C SER A 491 1.26 -22.67 -0.27
N PRO A 492 2.02 -21.89 0.52
CA PRO A 492 1.47 -20.72 1.24
C PRO A 492 0.93 -19.59 0.33
N TRP A 493 1.16 -19.69 -0.98
CA TRP A 493 0.61 -18.83 -2.04
C TRP A 493 -0.49 -19.51 -2.85
N GLN A 494 -0.70 -20.82 -2.68
CA GLN A 494 -1.64 -21.64 -3.44
C GLN A 494 -2.76 -22.23 -2.57
N THR A 495 -2.58 -22.30 -1.25
CA THR A 495 -3.52 -22.89 -0.30
C THR A 495 -3.82 -21.93 0.84
N ALA A 496 -5.10 -21.82 1.17
CA ALA A 496 -5.68 -20.91 2.15
C ALA A 496 -5.47 -21.29 3.63
N ASP A 497 -4.64 -22.29 3.91
CA ASP A 497 -4.48 -22.81 5.28
C ASP A 497 -3.27 -22.18 5.97
N ILE A 498 -3.54 -21.15 6.74
CA ILE A 498 -2.85 -20.99 8.02
C ILE A 498 -3.79 -21.64 9.02
N GLY A 499 -3.41 -22.81 9.52
CA GLY A 499 -4.20 -23.53 10.51
C GLY A 499 -4.58 -22.60 11.67
N THR A 500 -5.79 -22.81 12.19
CA THR A 500 -6.31 -22.21 13.42
C THR A 500 -5.19 -22.01 14.44
N VAL A 501 -4.83 -20.75 14.69
CA VAL A 501 -3.99 -20.37 15.83
C VAL A 501 -4.86 -20.28 17.08
#